data_AF-A0AAE3JC11-F1
#
_entry.id   AF-A0AAE3JC11-F1
#
_cell.length_a   1.000
_cell.length_b   1.000
_cell.length_c   1.000
_cell.angle_alpha   90.00
_cell.angle_beta   90.00
_cell.angle_gamma   90.00
#
_symmetry.space_group_name_H-M   'P 1'
#
loop_
_entity.id
_entity.type
_entity.pdbx_description
1 polymer ?
#
loop_
_entity_poly.entity_id
_entity_poly.type
_entity_poly.pdbx_seq_one_letter_code
_entity_poly.pdbx_strand_id
1 'polypeptide(L)'
;MQIHESAENYLETILMLSKKLPVVRSVDIANELDFKKSSVSIAMKNLREGGKITVTQAGYIYLTDSGRAIAEMIYERHEWLTNWLISLGVDSSIAAEDACKMEHVISKESFEALKNHFGQF
;
A
#
# COMPACT_ATOMS: atom_id res chain seq x y z
N MET A 1 -14.04 -4.78 -7.00
CA MET A 1 -13.03 -4.68 -5.93
C MET A 1 -12.93 -6.03 -5.26
N GLN A 2 -11.87 -6.78 -5.57
CA GLN A 2 -11.56 -8.02 -4.86
C GLN A 2 -11.24 -7.65 -3.41
N ILE A 3 -11.71 -8.43 -2.44
CA ILE A 3 -11.54 -8.11 -1.00
C ILE A 3 -10.06 -7.95 -0.62
N HIS A 4 -9.16 -8.63 -1.35
CA HIS A 4 -7.71 -8.61 -1.17
C HIS A 4 -7.06 -7.26 -1.52
N GLU A 5 -7.37 -6.72 -2.71
CA GLU A 5 -6.89 -5.41 -3.20
C GLU A 5 -7.19 -4.33 -2.16
N SER A 6 -8.42 -4.30 -1.62
CA SER A 6 -8.78 -3.30 -0.62
C SER A 6 -7.94 -3.38 0.66
N ALA A 7 -7.54 -4.58 1.11
CA ALA A 7 -6.76 -4.75 2.33
C ALA A 7 -5.30 -4.35 2.15
N GLU A 8 -4.72 -4.64 1.00
CA GLU A 8 -3.34 -4.30 0.63
C GLU A 8 -3.16 -2.78 0.56
N ASN A 9 -4.08 -2.05 -0.09
CA ASN A 9 -4.05 -0.58 -0.14
C ASN A 9 -3.99 0.04 1.26
N TYR A 10 -4.78 -0.47 2.21
CA TYR A 10 -4.77 0.04 3.59
C TYR A 10 -3.43 -0.23 4.28
N LEU A 11 -2.85 -1.42 4.11
CA LEU A 11 -1.58 -1.77 4.75
C LEU A 11 -0.43 -0.94 4.18
N GLU A 12 -0.39 -0.78 2.86
CA GLU A 12 0.58 0.06 2.17
C GLU A 12 0.44 1.53 2.59
N THR A 13 -0.79 2.06 2.63
CA THR A 13 -1.07 3.43 3.10
C THR A 13 -0.59 3.64 4.54
N ILE A 14 -0.83 2.70 5.44
CA ILE A 14 -0.35 2.79 6.82
C ILE A 14 1.19 2.82 6.84
N LEU A 15 1.86 2.01 6.02
CA LEU A 15 3.32 2.02 5.89
C LEU A 15 3.81 3.39 5.41
N MET A 16 3.26 3.91 4.30
CA MET A 16 3.63 5.20 3.74
C MET A 16 3.43 6.35 4.75
N LEU A 17 2.26 6.40 5.40
CA LEU A 17 1.96 7.41 6.41
C LEU A 17 2.88 7.28 7.63
N SER A 18 3.24 6.06 8.05
CA SER A 18 4.18 5.86 9.17
C SER A 18 5.59 6.38 8.90
N LYS A 19 5.99 6.52 7.63
CA LYS A 19 7.26 7.15 7.23
C LYS A 19 7.18 8.69 7.26
N LYS A 20 5.98 9.26 7.10
CA LYS A 20 5.73 10.70 6.99
C LYS A 20 5.27 11.35 8.31
N LEU A 21 4.56 10.59 9.14
CA LEU A 21 3.88 11.07 10.34
C LEU A 21 4.44 10.38 11.59
N PRO A 22 4.46 11.08 12.75
CA PRO A 22 4.88 10.46 14.01
C PRO A 22 3.95 9.34 14.47
N VAL A 23 2.67 9.40 14.10
CA VAL A 23 1.64 8.40 14.38
C VAL A 23 0.61 8.41 13.25
N VAL A 24 0.01 7.25 12.96
CA VAL A 24 -1.06 7.11 11.96
C VAL A 24 -2.40 6.92 12.65
N ARG A 25 -3.45 7.58 12.15
CA ARG A 25 -4.84 7.43 12.60
C ARG A 25 -5.76 7.14 11.42
N SER A 26 -6.96 6.62 11.70
CA SER A 26 -7.95 6.30 10.66
C SER A 26 -8.36 7.50 9.79
N VAL A 27 -8.27 8.72 10.31
CA VAL A 27 -8.55 9.94 9.53
C VAL A 27 -7.49 10.22 8.49
N ASP A 28 -6.21 9.93 8.79
CA ASP A 28 -5.11 10.12 7.86
C ASP A 28 -5.25 9.14 6.69
N ILE A 29 -5.56 7.88 7.01
CA ILE A 29 -5.82 6.82 6.01
C ILE A 29 -7.02 7.18 5.13
N ALA A 30 -8.11 7.68 5.73
CA ALA A 30 -9.30 8.08 4.98
C ALA A 30 -9.02 9.23 4.01
N ASN A 31 -8.19 10.19 4.43
CA ASN A 31 -7.80 11.31 3.58
C ASN A 31 -6.86 10.87 2.46
N GLU A 32 -5.86 10.03 2.75
CA GLU A 32 -4.88 9.57 1.75
C GLU A 32 -5.56 8.73 0.64
N LEU A 33 -6.48 7.84 1.02
CA LEU A 33 -7.20 6.97 0.08
C LEU A 33 -8.45 7.62 -0.55
N ASP A 34 -8.81 8.84 -0.15
CA ASP A 34 -10.09 9.48 -0.48
C ASP A 34 -11.32 8.58 -0.20
N PHE A 35 -11.29 7.86 0.93
CA PHE A 35 -12.32 6.93 1.34
C PHE A 35 -13.20 7.46 2.46
N LYS A 36 -14.46 7.02 2.49
CA LYS A 36 -15.37 7.36 3.59
C LYS A 36 -14.85 6.82 4.92
N LYS A 37 -14.88 7.66 5.96
CA LYS A 37 -14.48 7.28 7.34
C LYS A 37 -15.16 6.00 7.85
N SER A 38 -16.43 5.78 7.49
CA SER A 38 -17.16 4.56 7.84
C SER A 38 -16.55 3.30 7.21
N SER A 39 -16.12 3.39 5.94
CA SER A 39 -15.45 2.28 5.24
C SER A 39 -14.10 1.98 5.87
N VAL A 40 -13.30 3.01 6.17
CA VAL A 40 -11.99 2.85 6.82
C VAL A 40 -12.14 2.22 8.21
N SER A 41 -13.15 2.62 8.99
CA SER A 41 -13.41 2.04 10.30
C SER A 41 -13.66 0.52 10.23
N ILE A 42 -14.46 0.08 9.25
CA ILE A 42 -14.72 -1.35 9.02
C ILE A 42 -13.43 -2.07 8.62
N ALA A 43 -12.64 -1.48 7.71
CA ALA A 43 -11.37 -2.06 7.28
C ALA A 43 -10.37 -2.19 8.44
N MET A 44 -10.23 -1.16 9.28
CA MET A 44 -9.35 -1.21 10.45
C MET A 44 -9.79 -2.27 11.45
N LYS A 45 -11.10 -2.46 11.64
CA LYS A 45 -11.62 -3.56 12.46
C LYS A 45 -11.18 -4.91 11.89
N ASN A 46 -11.38 -5.14 10.59
CA ASN A 46 -11.06 -6.40 9.93
C ASN A 46 -9.54 -6.69 9.93
N LEU A 47 -8.71 -5.68 9.65
CA LEU A 47 -7.25 -5.82 9.69
C LEU A 47 -6.73 -6.11 11.09
N ARG A 48 -7.36 -5.53 12.12
CA ARG A 48 -7.02 -5.80 13.52
C ARG A 48 -7.42 -7.23 13.92
N GLU A 49 -8.63 -7.65 13.57
CA GLU A 49 -9.11 -9.02 13.82
C GLU A 49 -8.29 -10.07 13.07
N GLY A 50 -7.78 -9.73 11.88
CA GLY A 50 -6.83 -10.53 11.11
C GLY A 50 -5.37 -10.43 11.57
N GLY A 51 -5.08 -9.73 12.66
CA GLY A 51 -3.73 -9.62 13.24
C GLY A 51 -2.71 -8.86 12.38
N LYS A 52 -3.16 -8.03 11.42
CA LYS A 52 -2.29 -7.25 10.53
C LYS A 52 -1.92 -5.89 11.09
N ILE A 53 -2.76 -5.35 11.98
CA ILE A 53 -2.52 -4.08 12.66
C ILE A 53 -2.82 -4.18 14.15
N THR A 54 -2.27 -3.25 14.92
CA THR A 54 -2.70 -2.94 16.28
C THR A 54 -3.24 -1.52 16.34
N VAL A 55 -4.19 -1.29 17.25
CA VAL A 55 -4.77 0.04 17.49
C VAL A 55 -4.71 0.31 18.99
N THR A 56 -4.05 1.40 19.40
CA THR A 56 -3.94 1.78 20.81
C THR A 56 -5.26 2.39 21.32
N GLN A 57 -5.39 2.55 22.64
CA GLN A 57 -6.54 3.27 23.23
C GLN A 57 -6.67 4.72 22.73
N ALA A 58 -5.54 5.35 22.39
CA ALA A 58 -5.50 6.71 21.82
C ALA A 58 -5.83 6.74 20.32
N GLY A 59 -6.07 5.58 19.69
CA GLY A 59 -6.41 5.46 18.26
C GLY A 59 -5.21 5.46 17.31
N TYR A 60 -3.99 5.22 17.80
CA TYR A 60 -2.81 5.09 16.95
C TYR A 60 -2.74 3.71 16.32
N ILE A 61 -2.45 3.67 15.03
CA ILE A 61 -2.43 2.48 14.21
C ILE A 61 -0.98 2.10 13.92
N TYR A 62 -0.64 0.84 14.18
CA TYR A 62 0.68 0.27 13.86
C TYR A 62 0.51 -1.03 13.09
N LEU A 63 1.37 -1.26 12.10
CA LEU A 63 1.49 -2.56 11.45
C LEU A 63 2.07 -3.57 12.44
N THR A 64 1.52 -4.78 12.47
CA THR A 64 2.24 -5.94 13.04
C THR A 64 3.31 -6.39 12.07
N ASP A 65 4.22 -7.26 12.49
CA ASP A 65 5.25 -7.81 11.58
C ASP A 65 4.61 -8.48 10.35
N SER A 66 3.49 -9.17 10.53
CA SER A 66 2.78 -9.82 9.42
C SER A 66 2.05 -8.84 8.50
N GLY A 67 1.59 -7.69 9.03
CA GLY A 67 1.01 -6.62 8.21
C GLY A 67 2.09 -5.83 7.48
N ARG A 68 3.22 -5.59 8.14
CA ARG A 68 4.40 -4.91 7.59
C ARG A 68 4.99 -5.68 6.43
N ALA A 69 5.16 -7.00 6.55
CA ALA A 69 5.69 -7.81 5.46
C ALA A 69 4.83 -7.71 4.18
N ILE A 70 3.50 -7.66 4.32
CA ILE A 70 2.59 -7.47 3.18
C ILE A 70 2.72 -6.05 2.63
N ALA A 71 2.70 -5.04 3.50
CA ALA A 71 2.81 -3.64 3.10
C ALA A 71 4.13 -3.36 2.36
N GLU A 72 5.26 -3.90 2.83
CA GLU A 72 6.57 -3.73 2.23
C GLU A 72 6.68 -4.44 0.87
N MET A 73 6.07 -5.62 0.72
CA MET A 73 6.01 -6.32 -0.57
C MET A 73 5.23 -5.52 -1.63
N ILE A 74 4.10 -4.92 -1.24
CA ILE A 74 3.28 -4.10 -2.13
C ILE A 74 4.02 -2.80 -2.47
N TYR A 75 4.57 -2.12 -1.45
CA TYR A 75 5.32 -0.89 -1.63
C TYR A 75 6.58 -1.08 -2.49
N GLU A 76 7.29 -2.22 -2.40
CA GLU A 76 8.40 -2.53 -3.31
C GLU A 76 7.93 -2.58 -4.78
N ARG A 77 6.78 -3.19 -5.03
CA ARG A 77 6.19 -3.23 -6.38
C ARG A 77 5.81 -1.84 -6.85
N HIS A 78 5.20 -1.03 -5.97
CA HIS A 78 4.85 0.35 -6.25
C HIS A 78 6.07 1.16 -6.72
N GLU A 79 7.14 1.17 -5.92
CA GLU A 79 8.35 1.93 -6.21
C GLU A 79 9.02 1.45 -7.49
N TRP A 80 9.17 0.14 -7.66
CA TRP A 80 9.82 -0.41 -8.85
C TRP A 80 9.03 -0.11 -10.12
N LEU A 81 7.70 -0.30 -10.11
CA LEU A 81 6.84 -0.01 -11.27
C LEU A 81 6.83 1.48 -11.59
N THR A 82 6.78 2.33 -10.56
CA THR A 82 6.84 3.79 -10.73
C THR A 82 8.13 4.20 -11.42
N ASN A 83 9.28 3.77 -10.90
CA ASN A 83 10.58 4.14 -11.46
C ASN A 83 10.79 3.52 -12.85
N TRP A 84 10.29 2.31 -13.08
CA TRP A 84 10.30 1.69 -14.40
C TRP A 84 9.49 2.50 -15.42
N LEU A 85 8.26 2.91 -15.10
CA LEU A 85 7.44 3.73 -15.98
C LEU A 85 8.08 5.10 -16.25
N ILE A 86 8.66 5.74 -15.22
CA ILE A 86 9.43 6.98 -15.37
C ILE A 86 10.60 6.78 -16.32
N SER A 87 11.32 5.65 -16.23
CA SER A 87 12.43 5.33 -17.12
C SER A 87 12.01 5.19 -18.59
N LEU A 88 10.74 4.83 -18.84
CA LEU A 88 10.13 4.78 -20.17
C LEU A 88 9.66 6.16 -20.68
N GLY A 89 9.81 7.21 -19.86
CA GLY A 89 9.43 8.59 -20.20
C GLY A 89 8.01 8.98 -19.78
N VAL A 90 7.36 8.20 -18.91
CA VAL A 90 6.05 8.56 -18.33
C VAL A 90 6.25 9.66 -17.28
N ASP A 91 5.34 10.63 -17.23
CA ASP A 91 5.34 11.64 -16.18
C ASP A 91 5.26 10.99 -14.79
N SER A 92 6.03 11.50 -13.83
CA SER A 92 6.13 10.92 -12.48
C SER A 92 4.79 10.78 -11.75
N SER A 93 3.85 11.70 -11.96
CA SER A 93 2.54 11.63 -11.31
C SER A 93 1.67 10.54 -11.93
N ILE A 94 1.70 10.40 -13.26
CA ILE A 94 0.99 9.35 -14.00
C ILE A 94 1.60 7.99 -13.68
N ALA A 95 2.94 7.89 -13.65
CA ALA A 95 3.65 6.67 -13.33
C ALA A 95 3.28 6.13 -11.94
N ALA A 96 3.20 6.99 -10.93
CA ALA A 96 2.78 6.60 -9.58
C ALA A 96 1.31 6.14 -9.55
N GLU A 97 0.40 6.85 -10.22
CA GLU A 97 -1.02 6.48 -10.27
C GLU A 97 -1.23 5.12 -10.98
N ASP A 98 -0.51 4.88 -12.07
CA ASP A 98 -0.57 3.63 -12.82
C ASP A 98 0.07 2.49 -12.03
N ALA A 99 1.24 2.71 -11.40
CA ALA A 99 1.89 1.72 -10.54
C ALA A 99 0.98 1.28 -9.40
N CYS A 100 0.30 2.22 -8.73
CA CYS A 100 -0.68 1.96 -7.67
C CYS A 100 -1.77 0.97 -8.09
N LYS A 101 -2.19 0.97 -9.36
CA LYS A 101 -3.17 0.01 -9.89
C LYS A 101 -2.50 -1.30 -10.30
N MET A 102 -1.31 -1.21 -10.90
CA MET A 102 -0.61 -2.36 -11.44
C MET A 102 -0.11 -3.32 -10.36
N GLU A 103 0.37 -2.81 -9.22
CA GLU A 103 0.99 -3.63 -8.16
C GLU A 103 0.06 -4.71 -7.56
N HIS A 104 -1.25 -4.44 -7.54
CA HIS A 104 -2.28 -5.37 -7.04
C HIS A 104 -2.77 -6.37 -8.09
N VAL A 105 -2.59 -6.07 -9.38
CA VAL A 105 -3.13 -6.88 -10.49
C VAL A 105 -2.04 -7.71 -11.14
N ILE A 106 -0.81 -7.22 -11.18
CA ILE A 106 0.31 -7.91 -11.80
C ILE A 106 0.64 -9.19 -11.03
N SER A 107 0.68 -10.31 -11.78
CA SER A 107 1.08 -11.59 -11.21
C SER A 107 2.53 -11.50 -10.75
N LYS A 108 2.89 -12.30 -9.74
CA LYS A 108 4.29 -12.39 -9.29
C LYS A 108 5.21 -12.80 -10.44
N GLU A 109 4.80 -13.76 -11.27
CA GLU A 109 5.59 -14.23 -12.41
C GLU A 109 5.91 -13.10 -13.40
N SER A 110 4.91 -12.28 -13.75
CA SER A 110 5.12 -11.15 -14.67
C SER A 110 6.01 -10.07 -14.05
N PHE A 111 5.81 -9.75 -12.76
CA PHE A 111 6.64 -8.76 -12.08
C PHE A 111 8.12 -9.18 -12.01
N GLU A 112 8.40 -10.44 -11.65
CA GLU A 112 9.77 -10.96 -11.63
C GLU A 112 10.39 -11.00 -13.03
N ALA A 113 9.62 -11.34 -14.08
CA ALA A 113 10.10 -11.31 -15.44
C ALA A 113 10.51 -9.90 -15.89
N LEU A 114 9.70 -8.88 -15.55
CA LEU A 114 10.02 -7.47 -15.81
C LEU A 114 11.31 -7.05 -15.09
N LYS A 115 11.40 -7.36 -13.79
CA LYS A 115 12.57 -7.04 -12.95
C LYS A 115 13.85 -7.70 -13.47
N ASN A 116 13.77 -8.95 -13.93
CA ASN A 116 14.90 -9.65 -14.53
C ASN A 116 15.30 -9.08 -15.90
N HIS A 117 14.35 -8.60 -16.70
CA HIS A 117 14.63 -8.07 -18.02
C HIS A 117 15.23 -6.66 -18.00
N PHE A 118 14.71 -5.79 -17.13
CA PHE A 118 15.09 -4.37 -17.09
C PHE A 118 16.05 -4.01 -15.94
N GLY A 119 16.22 -4.89 -14.95
CA GLY A 119 17.09 -4.67 -13.80
C GLY A 119 16.42 -3.94 -12.64
N GLN A 120 17.25 -3.38 -11.75
CA GLN A 120 16.77 -2.62 -10.59
C GLN A 120 16.60 -1.14 -10.95
N PHE A 121 15.46 -0.59 -10.57
CA PHE A 121 15.12 0.83 -10.60
C PHE A 121 14.79 1.32 -9.19
#